data_AF-A0A0C9XEN2-F1
#
_entry.id   AF-A0A0C9XEN2-F1
#
_cell.length_a   1.000
_cell.length_b   1.000
_cell.length_c   1.000
_cell.angle_alpha   90.00
_cell.angle_beta   90.00
_cell.angle_gamma   90.00
#
_symmetry.space_group_name_H-M   'P 1'
#
loop_
_entity.id
_entity.type
_entity.pdbx_description
1 polymer ?
#
loop_
_entity_poly.entity_id
_entity_poly.type
_entity_poly.pdbx_seq_one_letter_code
_entity_poly.pdbx_strand_id
1 'polypeptide(L)'
;MVQAARVLRRSLVALIISLINCNHHTASAILVNRTIDDQFGDSITGTYPTYSPAEDWRPGANCSDCSVRPDVTKAFDGTWHDSTYYPGDAPRTVTVTFSGNAVYAFFITPPVLNATVTTATYLNFTLDNDLSGSFNFVPYGSDTYTYNHSVFSKTNLSTSQHTLVMSTGGSQQGLLLFDYVIYTVDTDNTTTSSQSSGGSSKTKSPNIGAIVGGVVGGVALLAALAVLTFLYRRKTAKRLSVVDPPTQEYREEGQPPADLVIPYAVDDSDVQPTTYSNSKSSRPSQYSTIFPAPSSNPPTSPSHTALSHSTKAIAEARQGDINRRMEAVEQQIRTQQSGNGEEEDWRTTAEHLRAEIGRLEVALRSQWAQGMSDQPPPEYLERLS
;
A
#
# COMPACT_ATOMS: atom_id res chain seq x y z
N MET A 1 11.36 45.25 -38.44
CA MET A 1 12.18 44.20 -37.75
C MET A 1 12.17 44.32 -36.23
N VAL A 2 12.54 45.47 -35.63
CA VAL A 2 12.71 45.60 -34.15
C VAL A 2 11.51 45.12 -33.32
N GLN A 3 10.27 45.40 -33.76
CA GLN A 3 9.04 44.96 -33.09
C GLN A 3 9.00 43.43 -32.87
N ALA A 4 9.26 42.65 -33.93
CA ALA A 4 9.21 41.19 -33.90
C ALA A 4 10.29 40.58 -32.99
N ALA A 5 11.49 41.16 -32.97
CA ALA A 5 12.58 40.73 -32.08
C ALA A 5 12.24 40.95 -30.59
N ARG A 6 11.47 42.00 -30.26
CA ARG A 6 10.97 42.25 -28.90
C ARG A 6 9.88 41.25 -28.49
N VAL A 7 8.99 40.88 -29.42
CA VAL A 7 7.98 39.83 -29.19
C VAL A 7 8.64 38.48 -28.97
N LEU A 8 9.54 38.04 -29.86
CA LEU A 8 10.26 36.77 -29.71
C LEU A 8 10.98 36.65 -28.37
N ARG A 9 11.67 37.71 -27.91
CA ARG A 9 12.34 37.71 -26.60
C ARG A 9 11.35 37.54 -25.43
N ARG A 10 10.17 38.17 -25.49
CA ARG A 10 9.14 38.02 -24.45
C ARG A 10 8.55 36.61 -24.43
N SER A 11 8.22 36.05 -25.59
CA SER A 11 7.72 34.67 -25.70
C SER A 11 8.76 33.64 -25.22
N LEU A 12 10.03 33.84 -25.55
CA LEU A 12 11.11 32.92 -25.18
C LEU A 12 11.45 32.99 -23.67
N VAL A 13 11.39 34.17 -23.06
CA VAL A 13 11.49 34.30 -21.58
C VAL A 13 10.29 33.66 -20.88
N ALA A 14 9.07 33.85 -21.37
CA ALA A 14 7.88 33.21 -20.80
C ALA A 14 7.95 31.68 -20.91
N LEU A 15 8.44 31.15 -22.04
CA LEU A 15 8.66 29.71 -22.23
C LEU A 15 9.73 29.16 -21.28
N ILE A 16 10.82 29.88 -21.05
CA ILE A 16 11.86 29.50 -20.07
C ILE A 16 11.29 29.50 -18.65
N ILE A 17 10.51 30.51 -18.25
CA ILE A 17 9.87 30.55 -16.92
C ILE A 17 8.88 29.38 -16.76
N SER A 18 8.11 29.06 -17.79
CA SER A 18 7.21 27.89 -17.80
C SER A 18 7.99 26.58 -17.63
N LEU A 19 9.09 26.40 -18.36
CA LEU A 19 9.94 25.21 -18.27
C LEU A 19 10.66 25.09 -16.91
N ILE A 20 11.05 26.19 -16.28
CA ILE A 20 11.62 26.20 -14.93
C ILE A 20 10.55 25.80 -13.90
N ASN A 21 9.33 26.31 -14.03
CA ASN A 21 8.21 25.96 -13.14
C ASN A 21 7.68 24.52 -13.37
N CYS A 22 7.96 23.91 -14.53
CA CYS A 22 7.68 22.49 -14.76
C CYS A 22 8.63 21.53 -14.01
N ASN A 23 9.67 22.02 -13.33
CA ASN A 23 10.49 21.22 -12.41
C ASN A 23 9.78 20.99 -11.05
N HIS A 24 8.48 20.69 -11.07
CA HIS A 24 7.85 20.03 -9.93
C HIS A 24 8.46 18.64 -9.82
N HIS A 25 9.32 18.43 -8.82
CA HIS A 25 9.76 17.10 -8.42
C HIS A 25 8.52 16.26 -8.09
N THR A 26 8.23 15.26 -8.92
CA THR A 26 7.21 14.26 -8.66
C THR A 26 7.74 13.32 -7.57
N ALA A 27 7.56 13.73 -6.30
CA ALA A 27 7.82 12.88 -5.15
C ALA A 27 6.92 11.63 -5.25
N SER A 28 7.56 10.46 -5.30
CA SER A 28 6.90 9.16 -5.40
C SER A 28 7.06 8.43 -4.08
N ALA A 29 6.17 8.75 -3.13
CA ALA A 29 6.03 7.98 -1.91
C ALA A 29 5.49 6.58 -2.22
N ILE A 30 6.09 5.56 -1.61
CA ILE A 30 5.59 4.18 -1.61
C ILE A 30 5.04 3.92 -0.21
N LEU A 31 3.74 3.61 -0.11
CA LEU A 31 3.13 3.19 1.14
C LEU A 31 3.56 1.76 1.44
N VAL A 32 4.19 1.55 2.61
CA VAL A 32 4.63 0.23 3.09
C VAL A 32 3.97 -0.06 4.43
N ASN A 33 3.33 -1.23 4.54
CA ASN A 33 2.79 -1.73 5.81
C ASN A 33 3.89 -2.45 6.61
N ARG A 34 3.84 -2.29 7.93
CA ARG A 34 4.73 -2.91 8.92
C ARG A 34 3.90 -3.42 10.09
N THR A 35 4.33 -4.51 10.70
CA THR A 35 3.67 -5.11 11.87
C THR A 35 4.36 -4.73 13.17
N ILE A 36 3.57 -4.63 14.23
CA ILE A 36 3.96 -4.71 15.64
C ILE A 36 3.17 -5.88 16.22
N ASP A 37 3.87 -6.97 16.46
CA ASP A 37 3.34 -8.23 17.01
C ASP A 37 3.20 -8.17 18.55
N ASP A 38 2.36 -9.02 19.14
CA ASP A 38 2.16 -9.08 20.60
C ASP A 38 3.42 -9.51 21.37
N GLN A 39 4.16 -10.50 20.86
CA GLN A 39 5.26 -11.16 21.56
C GLN A 39 6.62 -10.93 20.88
N PHE A 40 6.65 -10.69 19.57
CA PHE A 40 7.84 -10.42 18.76
C PHE A 40 8.05 -8.91 18.47
N GLY A 41 7.03 -8.07 18.70
CA GLY A 41 7.12 -6.60 18.62
C GLY A 41 7.22 -6.01 17.22
N ASP A 42 7.73 -4.78 17.11
CA ASP A 42 7.86 -4.06 15.85
C ASP A 42 8.87 -4.74 14.89
N SER A 43 8.37 -5.13 13.72
CA SER A 43 9.12 -5.78 12.63
C SER A 43 10.37 -5.04 12.14
N ILE A 44 10.54 -3.75 12.45
CA ILE A 44 11.69 -2.91 12.08
C ILE A 44 12.54 -2.52 13.31
N THR A 45 11.93 -2.13 14.43
CA THR A 45 12.66 -1.61 15.61
C THR A 45 12.86 -2.62 16.74
N GLY A 46 12.15 -3.75 16.73
CA GLY A 46 12.14 -4.72 17.84
C GLY A 46 11.50 -4.17 19.13
N THR A 47 10.66 -3.13 19.02
CA THR A 47 9.97 -2.54 20.17
C THR A 47 8.69 -3.32 20.46
N TYR A 48 8.61 -3.93 21.65
CA TYR A 48 7.42 -4.66 22.10
C TYR A 48 6.27 -3.73 22.52
N PRO A 49 5.01 -4.17 22.43
CA PRO A 49 3.89 -3.51 23.10
C PRO A 49 4.13 -3.41 24.61
N THR A 50 3.63 -2.34 25.23
CA THR A 50 3.66 -2.17 26.68
C THR A 50 2.31 -2.53 27.28
N TYR A 51 2.30 -3.58 28.10
CA TYR A 51 1.14 -4.11 28.80
C TYR A 51 1.01 -3.51 30.21
N SER A 52 -0.21 -3.20 30.65
CA SER A 52 -0.46 -2.67 31.99
C SER A 52 -1.82 -3.10 32.55
N PRO A 53 -1.94 -3.42 33.86
CA PRO A 53 -0.84 -3.78 34.77
C PRO A 53 -0.12 -5.03 34.24
N ALA A 54 1.21 -5.06 34.22
CA ALA A 54 1.97 -6.10 33.52
C ALA A 54 1.75 -7.50 34.11
N GLU A 55 1.43 -7.57 35.40
CA GLU A 55 1.06 -8.79 36.15
C GLU A 55 -0.30 -9.38 35.73
N ASP A 56 -1.16 -8.59 35.08
CA ASP A 56 -2.51 -8.97 34.66
C ASP A 56 -2.61 -9.28 33.15
N TRP A 57 -1.47 -9.35 32.46
CA TRP A 57 -1.36 -9.77 31.06
C TRP A 57 -0.47 -11.01 30.94
N ARG A 58 -0.78 -11.90 29.98
CA ARG A 58 -0.03 -13.15 29.77
C ARG A 58 0.00 -13.56 28.30
N PRO A 59 1.04 -14.25 27.80
CA PRO A 59 0.98 -14.93 26.52
C PRO A 59 -0.08 -16.04 26.55
N GLY A 60 -1.03 -16.00 25.61
CA GLY A 60 -2.16 -16.93 25.57
C GLY A 60 -1.86 -18.24 24.84
N ALA A 61 -0.94 -18.23 23.86
CA ALA A 61 -0.62 -19.38 23.00
C ALA A 61 -0.24 -20.66 23.78
N ASN A 62 0.46 -20.52 24.90
CA ASN A 62 0.88 -21.64 25.77
C ASN A 62 0.01 -21.77 27.05
N CYS A 63 -1.20 -21.22 27.04
CA CYS A 63 -2.04 -21.16 28.24
C CYS A 63 -2.83 -22.46 28.51
N SER A 64 -2.33 -23.29 29.43
CA SER A 64 -2.98 -24.56 29.81
C SER A 64 -4.24 -24.39 30.68
N ASP A 65 -4.34 -23.33 31.47
CA ASP A 65 -5.44 -23.03 32.39
C ASP A 65 -6.51 -22.07 31.82
N CYS A 66 -6.27 -21.46 30.66
CA CYS A 66 -7.24 -20.55 30.05
C CYS A 66 -8.52 -21.27 29.63
N SER A 67 -9.65 -20.62 29.93
CA SER A 67 -10.99 -21.03 29.48
C SER A 67 -11.25 -20.66 28.02
N VAL A 68 -10.55 -19.63 27.52
CA VAL A 68 -10.47 -19.28 26.10
C VAL A 68 -9.22 -19.91 25.51
N ARG A 69 -9.35 -20.48 24.31
CA ARG A 69 -8.30 -21.20 23.59
C ARG A 69 -8.46 -20.97 22.09
N PRO A 70 -8.00 -19.81 21.58
CA PRO A 70 -7.73 -19.64 20.16
C PRO A 70 -6.81 -20.74 19.61
N ASP A 71 -6.87 -20.92 18.30
CA ASP A 71 -6.07 -21.85 17.53
C ASP A 71 -4.80 -21.14 17.06
N VAL A 72 -3.64 -21.60 17.55
CA VAL A 72 -2.34 -20.97 17.30
C VAL A 72 -2.03 -20.80 15.82
N THR A 73 -2.47 -21.71 14.93
CA THR A 73 -2.14 -21.58 13.49
C THR A 73 -2.94 -20.50 12.76
N LYS A 74 -3.85 -19.80 13.46
CA LYS A 74 -4.71 -18.74 12.91
C LYS A 74 -4.47 -17.35 13.53
N ALA A 75 -3.77 -17.29 14.65
CA ALA A 75 -3.24 -16.04 15.20
C ALA A 75 -2.08 -15.55 14.33
N PHE A 76 -1.78 -14.25 14.37
CA PHE A 76 -0.58 -13.74 13.71
C PHE A 76 0.66 -14.29 14.41
N ASP A 77 1.63 -14.77 13.62
CA ASP A 77 2.89 -15.41 14.05
C ASP A 77 2.81 -16.52 15.14
N GLY A 78 1.60 -17.05 15.39
CA GLY A 78 1.32 -18.10 16.35
C GLY A 78 0.90 -17.60 17.75
N THR A 79 0.78 -16.28 17.95
CA THR A 79 0.84 -15.66 19.28
C THR A 79 -0.29 -14.65 19.51
N TRP A 80 -0.60 -14.41 20.78
CA TRP A 80 -1.50 -13.35 21.24
C TRP A 80 -1.31 -13.15 22.75
N HIS A 81 -1.62 -11.96 23.27
CA HIS A 81 -1.62 -11.65 24.70
C HIS A 81 -3.03 -11.57 25.27
N ASP A 82 -3.28 -12.34 26.31
CA ASP A 82 -4.52 -12.43 27.07
C ASP A 82 -4.55 -11.44 28.23
N SER A 83 -5.71 -10.81 28.44
CA SER A 83 -6.09 -10.24 29.74
C SER A 83 -7.61 -10.23 29.93
N THR A 84 -8.05 -10.25 31.19
CA THR A 84 -9.44 -10.02 31.58
C THR A 84 -9.52 -8.83 32.53
N TYR A 85 -10.49 -7.96 32.30
CA TYR A 85 -10.84 -6.84 33.18
C TYR A 85 -12.11 -7.14 33.96
N TYR A 86 -12.11 -6.99 35.29
CA TYR A 86 -13.30 -7.00 36.12
C TYR A 86 -13.67 -5.59 36.61
N PRO A 87 -14.96 -5.22 36.67
CA PRO A 87 -15.38 -3.90 37.15
C PRO A 87 -14.89 -3.60 38.57
N GLY A 88 -14.01 -2.61 38.71
CA GLY A 88 -13.34 -2.25 39.95
C GLY A 88 -11.82 -2.47 39.93
N ASP A 89 -11.31 -3.29 39.00
CA ASP A 89 -9.87 -3.47 38.78
C ASP A 89 -9.22 -2.22 38.16
N ALA A 90 -7.89 -2.22 38.13
CA ALA A 90 -7.12 -1.32 37.28
C ALA A 90 -7.41 -1.58 35.78
N PRO A 91 -7.66 -0.53 34.97
CA PRO A 91 -7.88 -0.66 33.52
C PRO A 91 -6.76 -1.47 32.84
N ARG A 92 -7.13 -2.44 31.99
CA ARG A 92 -6.13 -3.20 31.21
C ARG A 92 -5.80 -2.41 29.94
N THR A 93 -4.51 -2.18 29.67
CA THR A 93 -4.07 -1.47 28.47
C THR A 93 -2.95 -2.19 27.73
N VAL A 94 -2.98 -2.08 26.41
CA VAL A 94 -1.85 -2.34 25.50
C VAL A 94 -1.49 -1.00 24.86
N THR A 95 -0.22 -0.61 24.96
CA THR A 95 0.31 0.62 24.36
C THR A 95 1.34 0.28 23.30
N VAL A 96 1.16 0.80 22.08
CA VAL A 96 2.14 0.69 20.99
C VAL A 96 2.54 2.07 20.50
N THR A 97 3.82 2.23 20.17
CA THR A 97 4.37 3.44 19.55
C THR A 97 4.87 3.09 18.16
N PHE A 98 4.41 3.81 17.15
CA PHE A 98 4.77 3.60 15.75
C PHE A 98 5.14 4.94 15.09
N SER A 99 5.77 4.89 13.92
CA SER A 99 6.07 6.11 13.13
C SER A 99 5.55 5.93 11.71
N GLY A 100 4.45 6.59 11.35
CA GLY A 100 3.70 6.33 10.12
C GLY A 100 2.50 7.25 9.91
N ASN A 101 1.73 7.03 8.84
CA ASN A 101 0.58 7.86 8.42
C ASN A 101 -0.79 7.15 8.55
N ALA A 102 -0.79 5.87 8.94
CA ALA A 102 -1.98 5.09 9.26
C ALA A 102 -1.66 3.97 10.28
N VAL A 103 -2.68 3.51 10.99
CA VAL A 103 -2.62 2.38 11.95
C VAL A 103 -3.92 1.57 11.96
N TYR A 104 -3.78 0.27 12.18
CA TYR A 104 -4.84 -0.73 12.21
C TYR A 104 -4.53 -1.71 13.35
N ALA A 105 -5.46 -1.92 14.28
CA ALA A 105 -5.27 -2.84 15.40
C ALA A 105 -6.17 -4.07 15.25
N PHE A 106 -5.59 -5.24 15.48
CA PHE A 106 -6.22 -6.54 15.29
C PHE A 106 -6.24 -7.30 16.62
N PHE A 107 -7.37 -7.93 16.89
CA PHE A 107 -7.58 -8.80 18.04
C PHE A 107 -8.18 -10.11 17.55
N ILE A 108 -8.05 -11.15 18.36
CA ILE A 108 -8.90 -12.34 18.26
C ILE A 108 -10.18 -12.04 19.05
N THR A 109 -11.36 -12.26 18.49
CA THR A 109 -12.63 -12.15 19.24
C THR A 109 -13.26 -13.53 19.44
N PRO A 110 -13.58 -13.92 20.68
CA PRO A 110 -14.02 -15.28 21.00
C PRO A 110 -15.47 -15.56 20.57
N PRO A 111 -15.85 -16.84 20.49
CA PRO A 111 -17.25 -17.27 20.35
C PRO A 111 -18.06 -17.11 21.64
N VAL A 112 -19.34 -17.49 21.59
CA VAL A 112 -20.13 -17.72 22.79
C VAL A 112 -19.63 -19.01 23.47
N LEU A 113 -19.04 -18.86 24.65
CA LEU A 113 -18.64 -19.98 25.51
C LEU A 113 -19.66 -20.20 26.64
N ASN A 114 -19.33 -21.10 27.57
CA ASN A 114 -20.14 -21.35 28.78
C ASN A 114 -20.42 -20.06 29.55
N ALA A 115 -21.60 -19.93 30.17
CA ALA A 115 -22.09 -18.71 30.81
C ALA A 115 -21.26 -18.18 32.01
N THR A 116 -20.21 -18.90 32.41
CA THR A 116 -19.23 -18.47 33.43
C THR A 116 -17.95 -17.87 32.84
N VAL A 117 -17.79 -17.87 31.51
CA VAL A 117 -16.59 -17.40 30.80
C VAL A 117 -16.90 -16.08 30.08
N THR A 118 -16.15 -15.03 30.42
CA THR A 118 -16.31 -13.73 29.77
C THR A 118 -15.72 -13.75 28.38
N THR A 119 -16.56 -13.41 27.41
CA THR A 119 -16.26 -13.45 25.97
C THR A 119 -16.64 -12.16 25.25
N ALA A 120 -17.16 -11.16 25.97
CA ALA A 120 -17.34 -9.81 25.44
C ALA A 120 -16.01 -9.05 25.46
N THR A 121 -15.77 -8.22 24.44
CA THR A 121 -14.57 -7.38 24.31
C THR A 121 -15.01 -5.92 24.19
N TYR A 122 -14.55 -5.08 25.12
CA TYR A 122 -14.85 -3.65 25.15
C TYR A 122 -13.54 -2.86 25.15
N LEU A 123 -13.33 -2.02 24.15
CA LEU A 123 -12.09 -1.28 23.95
C LEU A 123 -12.37 0.20 23.68
N ASN A 124 -11.59 1.08 24.31
CA ASN A 124 -11.43 2.48 23.95
C ASN A 124 -10.02 2.70 23.38
N PHE A 125 -9.95 3.44 22.28
CA PHE A 125 -8.70 3.71 21.55
C PHE A 125 -8.32 5.17 21.68
N THR A 126 -7.20 5.42 22.33
CA THR A 126 -6.63 6.76 22.49
C THR A 126 -5.39 6.86 21.62
N LEU A 127 -5.35 7.83 20.71
CA LEU A 127 -4.21 8.09 19.83
C LEU A 127 -3.63 9.46 20.23
N ASP A 128 -2.35 9.49 20.59
CA ASP A 128 -1.63 10.71 20.99
C ASP A 128 -2.28 11.50 22.15
N ASN A 129 -2.93 10.76 23.05
CA ASN A 129 -3.78 11.22 24.17
C ASN A 129 -5.21 11.67 23.81
N ASP A 130 -5.59 11.71 22.53
CA ASP A 130 -6.96 12.00 22.08
C ASP A 130 -7.77 10.71 21.87
N LEU A 131 -8.95 10.64 22.52
CA LEU A 131 -9.90 9.53 22.35
C LEU A 131 -10.39 9.48 20.89
N SER A 132 -9.91 8.47 20.15
CA SER A 132 -10.05 8.36 18.70
C SER A 132 -11.08 7.33 18.22
N GLY A 133 -11.60 6.50 19.12
CA GLY A 133 -12.69 5.56 18.84
C GLY A 133 -12.95 4.58 19.98
N SER A 134 -13.92 3.69 19.79
CA SER A 134 -14.20 2.55 20.67
C SER A 134 -14.75 1.37 19.88
N PHE A 135 -14.63 0.16 20.44
CA PHE A 135 -15.10 -1.10 19.87
C PHE A 135 -15.78 -1.92 20.96
N ASN A 136 -17.03 -2.32 20.71
CA ASN A 136 -17.86 -3.06 21.66
C ASN A 136 -18.37 -4.32 20.98
N PHE A 137 -17.84 -5.48 21.37
CA PHE A 137 -18.19 -6.79 20.85
C PHE A 137 -18.79 -7.65 21.94
N VAL A 138 -19.94 -8.26 21.64
CA VAL A 138 -20.57 -9.31 22.43
C VAL A 138 -20.89 -10.44 21.46
N PRO A 139 -20.30 -11.65 21.62
CA PRO A 139 -20.54 -12.73 20.70
C PRO A 139 -21.98 -13.21 20.78
N TYR A 140 -22.53 -13.61 19.63
CA TYR A 140 -23.89 -14.13 19.53
C TYR A 140 -23.97 -15.22 18.45
N GLY A 141 -24.47 -16.39 18.81
CA GLY A 141 -24.80 -17.46 17.86
C GLY A 141 -23.62 -18.13 17.12
N SER A 142 -22.37 -17.79 17.43
CA SER A 142 -21.16 -18.43 16.88
C SER A 142 -20.42 -19.21 17.95
N ASP A 143 -19.91 -20.38 17.56
CA ASP A 143 -19.01 -21.29 18.27
C ASP A 143 -17.54 -21.17 17.80
N THR A 144 -17.27 -20.31 16.80
CA THR A 144 -15.93 -20.06 16.24
C THR A 144 -15.32 -18.72 16.66
N TYR A 145 -14.01 -18.71 16.89
CA TYR A 145 -13.20 -17.49 17.07
C TYR A 145 -13.02 -16.74 15.74
N THR A 146 -13.05 -15.41 15.77
CA THR A 146 -12.66 -14.55 14.64
C THR A 146 -11.24 -14.06 14.86
N TYR A 147 -10.33 -14.43 13.97
CA TYR A 147 -8.93 -13.99 13.93
C TYR A 147 -8.78 -12.80 12.99
N ASN A 148 -7.69 -12.03 13.08
CA ASN A 148 -7.46 -10.85 12.23
C ASN A 148 -8.64 -9.86 12.29
N HIS A 149 -9.33 -9.74 13.43
CA HIS A 149 -10.49 -8.86 13.59
C HIS A 149 -9.99 -7.42 13.78
N SER A 150 -10.09 -6.60 12.73
CA SER A 150 -9.74 -5.17 12.77
C SER A 150 -10.67 -4.39 13.71
N VAL A 151 -10.32 -4.28 14.99
CA VAL A 151 -11.10 -3.57 16.02
C VAL A 151 -10.97 -2.05 15.95
N PHE A 152 -9.88 -1.55 15.36
CA PHE A 152 -9.63 -0.11 15.18
C PHE A 152 -8.85 0.14 13.90
N SER A 153 -9.13 1.26 13.23
CA SER A 153 -8.32 1.77 12.13
C SER A 153 -8.35 3.30 12.08
N LYS A 154 -7.22 3.91 11.71
CA LYS A 154 -7.08 5.35 11.54
C LYS A 154 -6.09 5.63 10.42
N THR A 155 -6.48 6.45 9.45
CA THR A 155 -5.68 6.81 8.26
C THR A 155 -5.60 8.33 8.12
N ASN A 156 -4.69 8.81 7.27
CA ASN A 156 -4.43 10.24 7.07
C ASN A 156 -3.93 10.95 8.35
N LEU A 157 -3.14 10.23 9.14
CA LEU A 157 -2.32 10.84 10.20
C LEU A 157 -1.20 11.67 9.56
N SER A 158 -0.63 12.61 10.32
CA SER A 158 0.63 13.22 9.94
C SER A 158 1.73 12.16 9.89
N THR A 159 2.72 12.28 8.99
CA THR A 159 3.83 11.32 8.94
C THR A 159 4.81 11.61 10.09
N SER A 160 4.46 11.10 11.28
CA SER A 160 5.09 11.38 12.57
C SER A 160 5.17 10.13 13.47
N GLN A 161 5.83 10.25 14.63
CA GLN A 161 5.68 9.26 15.70
C GLN A 161 4.32 9.44 16.38
N HIS A 162 3.64 8.33 16.62
CA HIS A 162 2.31 8.24 17.23
C HIS A 162 2.29 7.20 18.34
N THR A 163 1.42 7.38 19.33
CA THR A 163 1.17 6.39 20.40
C THR A 163 -0.30 6.00 20.44
N LEU A 164 -0.58 4.73 20.19
CA LEU A 164 -1.91 4.13 20.29
C LEU A 164 -2.01 3.36 21.61
N VAL A 165 -2.95 3.77 22.46
CA VAL A 165 -3.36 3.05 23.67
C VAL A 165 -4.69 2.38 23.41
N MET A 166 -4.70 1.05 23.51
CA MET A 166 -5.87 0.18 23.44
C MET A 166 -6.24 -0.19 24.87
N SER A 167 -7.44 0.16 25.33
CA SER A 167 -7.77 0.12 26.77
C SER A 167 -9.16 -0.41 27.06
N THR A 168 -9.32 -1.14 28.16
CA THR A 168 -10.62 -1.49 28.73
C THR A 168 -10.73 -1.05 30.18
N GLY A 169 -11.94 -0.77 30.67
CA GLY A 169 -12.17 -0.34 32.04
C GLY A 169 -13.59 0.14 32.30
N GLY A 170 -13.94 0.33 33.57
CA GLY A 170 -15.23 0.90 33.99
C GLY A 170 -16.20 -0.14 34.55
N SER A 171 -17.46 -0.09 34.11
CA SER A 171 -18.55 -0.91 34.66
C SER A 171 -18.79 -2.24 33.92
N GLN A 172 -18.09 -2.50 32.82
CA GLN A 172 -18.27 -3.67 31.97
C GLN A 172 -17.06 -4.61 32.09
N GLN A 173 -17.32 -5.88 32.41
CA GLN A 173 -16.28 -6.92 32.36
C GLN A 173 -15.91 -7.22 30.91
N GLY A 174 -14.62 -7.38 30.59
CA GLY A 174 -14.16 -7.58 29.22
C GLY A 174 -12.94 -8.48 29.10
N LEU A 175 -12.88 -9.24 28.00
CA LEU A 175 -11.75 -10.06 27.58
C LEU A 175 -10.97 -9.37 26.44
N LEU A 176 -9.65 -9.48 26.49
CA LEU A 176 -8.71 -8.93 25.52
C LEU A 176 -7.79 -10.06 25.05
N LEU A 177 -7.80 -10.33 23.74
CA LEU A 177 -6.91 -11.26 23.05
C LEU A 177 -6.17 -10.44 21.98
N PHE A 178 -5.12 -9.73 22.38
CA PHE A 178 -4.40 -8.83 21.47
C PHE A 178 -3.47 -9.62 20.56
N ASP A 179 -3.64 -9.44 19.25
CA ASP A 179 -3.04 -10.24 18.17
C ASP A 179 -1.86 -9.44 17.56
N TYR A 180 -2.14 -8.36 16.84
CA TYR A 180 -1.09 -7.50 16.26
C TYR A 180 -1.62 -6.11 15.87
N VAL A 181 -0.70 -5.20 15.54
CA VAL A 181 -0.98 -3.90 14.91
C VAL A 181 -0.26 -3.83 13.57
N ILE A 182 -0.92 -3.29 12.54
CA ILE A 182 -0.27 -2.81 11.32
C ILE A 182 -0.19 -1.28 11.36
N TYR A 183 0.95 -0.71 10.98
CA TYR A 183 1.07 0.70 10.62
C TYR A 183 1.61 0.88 9.20
N THR A 184 1.23 1.97 8.56
CA THR A 184 1.67 2.31 7.19
C THR A 184 2.65 3.47 7.24
N VAL A 185 3.71 3.39 6.43
CA VAL A 185 4.73 4.44 6.30
C VAL A 185 4.87 4.89 4.85
N ASP A 186 5.17 6.18 4.65
CA ASP A 186 5.72 6.67 3.39
C ASP A 186 7.21 6.34 3.31
N THR A 187 7.61 5.51 2.34
CA THR A 187 9.02 5.43 1.92
C THR A 187 9.22 6.18 0.61
N ASP A 188 10.06 7.22 0.63
CA ASP A 188 10.53 7.85 -0.59
C ASP A 188 11.30 6.82 -1.42
N ASN A 189 10.94 6.64 -2.70
CA ASN A 189 11.66 5.76 -3.62
C ASN A 189 13.00 6.36 -4.09
N THR A 190 13.81 6.84 -3.15
CA THR A 190 15.20 7.18 -3.39
C THR A 190 15.99 5.88 -3.39
N THR A 191 16.55 5.50 -4.55
CA THR A 191 17.36 4.28 -4.73
C THR A 191 18.71 4.38 -4.00
N THR A 192 18.66 4.42 -2.67
CA THR A 192 19.80 4.40 -1.78
C THR A 192 20.31 2.97 -1.72
N SER A 193 21.20 2.62 -2.65
CA SER A 193 21.96 1.37 -2.57
C SER A 193 22.70 1.35 -1.23
N SER A 194 22.34 0.41 -0.36
CA SER A 194 22.84 0.26 1.00
C SER A 194 24.31 -0.19 1.00
N GLN A 195 25.23 0.76 0.78
CA GLN A 195 26.63 0.55 1.14
C GLN A 195 26.78 0.57 2.66
N SER A 196 27.20 -0.56 3.20
CA SER A 196 27.52 -0.74 4.60
C SER A 196 28.66 0.19 5.04
N SER A 197 28.57 0.67 6.29
CA SER A 197 29.49 1.64 6.88
C SER A 197 30.85 1.01 7.23
N GLY A 198 31.84 1.16 6.34
CA GLY A 198 33.19 0.67 6.61
C GLY A 198 34.26 1.12 5.59
N GLY A 199 34.89 2.28 5.82
CA GLY A 199 36.11 2.68 5.12
C GLY A 199 36.17 4.15 4.71
N SER A 200 37.17 4.87 5.24
CA SER A 200 37.42 6.28 4.89
C SER A 200 38.10 6.41 3.52
N SER A 201 37.38 6.93 2.51
CA SER A 201 37.98 7.33 1.24
C SER A 201 37.28 8.56 0.64
N LYS A 202 37.96 9.25 -0.28
CA LYS A 202 37.63 10.63 -0.68
C LYS A 202 36.41 10.69 -1.60
N THR A 203 35.43 11.51 -1.24
CA THR A 203 34.29 11.86 -2.10
C THR A 203 34.76 12.53 -3.38
N LYS A 204 34.36 11.96 -4.54
CA LYS A 204 34.41 12.68 -5.81
C LYS A 204 33.07 13.39 -6.01
N SER A 205 33.11 14.69 -6.23
CA SER A 205 31.93 15.45 -6.64
C SER A 205 31.43 14.97 -8.01
N PRO A 206 30.12 15.09 -8.31
CA PRO A 206 29.60 14.80 -9.65
C PRO A 206 30.26 15.70 -10.69
N ASN A 207 30.50 15.17 -11.89
CA ASN A 207 31.15 15.89 -12.98
C ASN A 207 30.21 16.91 -13.64
N ILE A 208 29.86 17.99 -12.91
CA ILE A 208 28.97 19.08 -13.35
C ILE A 208 29.40 19.63 -14.72
N GLY A 209 30.71 19.74 -14.97
CA GLY A 209 31.26 20.18 -16.24
C GLY A 209 30.89 19.31 -17.46
N ALA A 210 30.66 18.00 -17.27
CA ALA A 210 30.21 17.12 -18.35
C ALA A 210 28.73 17.38 -18.71
N ILE A 211 27.89 17.59 -17.70
CA ILE A 211 26.46 17.90 -17.87
C ILE A 211 26.29 19.26 -18.55
N VAL A 212 27.00 20.29 -18.04
CA VAL A 212 26.99 21.65 -18.62
C VAL A 212 27.56 21.65 -20.03
N GLY A 213 28.67 20.94 -20.27
CA GLY A 213 29.29 20.83 -21.60
C GLY A 213 28.35 20.22 -22.65
N GLY A 214 27.63 19.15 -22.30
CA GLY A 214 26.65 18.52 -23.19
C GLY A 214 25.51 19.47 -23.59
N VAL A 215 24.92 20.18 -22.61
CA VAL A 215 23.82 21.12 -22.86
C VAL A 215 24.28 22.31 -23.71
N VAL A 216 25.42 22.93 -23.38
CA VAL A 216 25.96 24.08 -24.12
C VAL A 216 26.31 23.68 -25.56
N GLY A 217 26.93 22.51 -25.76
CA GLY A 217 27.24 21.96 -27.08
C GLY A 217 25.99 21.69 -27.92
N GLY A 218 24.96 21.07 -27.33
CA GLY A 218 23.69 20.78 -28.00
C GLY A 218 22.94 22.04 -28.44
N VAL A 219 22.85 23.04 -27.56
CA VAL A 219 22.21 24.34 -27.88
C VAL A 219 22.97 25.09 -28.98
N ALA A 220 24.31 25.07 -28.95
CA ALA A 220 25.13 25.69 -29.99
C ALA A 220 24.95 25.01 -31.36
N LEU A 221 24.90 23.68 -31.39
CA LEU A 221 24.68 22.90 -32.61
C LEU A 221 23.30 23.18 -33.24
N LEU A 222 22.24 23.17 -32.42
CA LEU A 222 20.87 23.48 -32.88
C LEU A 222 20.75 24.91 -33.41
N ALA A 223 21.39 25.89 -32.76
CA ALA A 223 21.44 27.27 -33.24
C ALA A 223 22.16 27.38 -34.60
N ALA A 224 23.29 26.66 -34.79
CA ALA A 224 24.02 26.64 -36.06
C ALA A 224 23.18 26.03 -37.20
N LEU A 225 22.47 24.93 -36.95
CA LEU A 225 21.58 24.30 -37.93
C LEU A 225 20.39 25.19 -38.32
N ALA A 226 19.82 25.93 -37.35
CA ALA A 226 18.76 26.90 -37.62
C ALA A 226 19.25 28.09 -38.49
N VAL A 227 20.47 28.59 -38.25
CA VAL A 227 21.09 29.63 -39.10
C VAL A 227 21.39 29.09 -40.50
N LEU A 228 21.94 27.88 -40.60
CA LEU A 228 22.28 27.26 -41.89
C LEU A 228 21.02 27.07 -42.77
N THR A 229 19.96 26.49 -42.21
CA THR A 229 18.68 26.29 -42.92
C THR A 229 18.01 27.62 -43.32
N PHE A 230 18.08 28.66 -42.48
CA PHE A 230 17.62 30.01 -42.84
C PHE A 230 18.41 30.59 -44.03
N LEU A 231 19.74 30.45 -44.04
CA LEU A 231 20.59 30.92 -45.13
C LEU A 231 20.34 30.14 -46.44
N TYR A 232 20.09 28.82 -46.37
CA TYR A 232 19.68 28.03 -47.53
C TYR A 232 18.33 28.51 -48.09
N ARG A 233 17.29 28.64 -47.27
CA ARG A 233 15.97 29.15 -47.72
C ARG A 233 16.08 30.56 -48.33
N ARG A 234 16.97 31.41 -47.80
CA ARG A 234 17.24 32.76 -48.34
C ARG A 234 18.00 32.76 -49.67
N LYS A 235 18.74 31.69 -50.01
CA LYS A 235 19.34 31.52 -51.35
C LYS A 235 18.30 31.08 -52.38
N THR A 236 17.37 30.17 -52.03
CA THR A 236 16.37 29.65 -52.99
C THR A 236 15.34 30.70 -53.41
N ALA A 237 15.06 31.70 -52.57
CA ALA A 237 14.14 32.80 -52.83
C ALA A 237 14.63 33.83 -53.89
N LYS A 238 15.40 33.40 -54.89
CA LYS A 238 15.96 34.26 -55.97
C LYS A 238 15.87 33.66 -57.39
N ARG A 239 14.93 32.75 -57.66
CA ARG A 239 14.47 32.44 -59.02
C ARG A 239 12.98 32.12 -59.08
N LEU A 240 12.19 33.11 -59.46
CA LEU A 240 11.12 33.04 -60.47
C LEU A 240 10.49 34.43 -60.60
N SER A 241 10.43 34.96 -61.83
CA SER A 241 9.84 36.26 -62.14
C SER A 241 8.98 36.12 -63.39
N VAL A 242 7.76 36.67 -63.32
CA VAL A 242 6.95 37.22 -64.42
C VAL A 242 6.73 36.33 -65.66
N VAL A 243 5.49 35.84 -65.81
CA VAL A 243 4.86 35.61 -67.13
C VAL A 243 3.38 36.02 -67.03
N ASP A 244 3.02 37.03 -67.81
CA ASP A 244 1.70 37.41 -68.34
C ASP A 244 1.86 37.46 -69.88
N PRO A 245 0.85 37.64 -70.77
CA PRO A 245 -0.58 37.97 -70.60
C PRO A 245 -1.48 36.92 -71.38
N PRO A 246 -2.72 37.15 -71.89
CA PRO A 246 -3.57 38.37 -71.90
C PRO A 246 -5.08 38.21 -71.55
N THR A 247 -5.73 39.38 -71.56
CA THR A 247 -7.16 39.67 -71.66
C THR A 247 -7.83 39.09 -72.92
N GLN A 248 -9.17 39.04 -73.09
CA GLN A 248 -10.35 39.67 -72.43
C GLN A 248 -11.58 38.70 -72.57
N GLU A 249 -12.89 38.95 -72.33
CA GLU A 249 -13.73 40.14 -72.11
C GLU A 249 -15.12 39.74 -71.50
N TYR A 250 -15.84 40.69 -70.87
CA TYR A 250 -17.33 40.74 -70.64
C TYR A 250 -18.03 39.59 -69.83
N ARG A 251 -19.14 39.78 -69.08
CA ARG A 251 -20.07 40.91 -68.83
C ARG A 251 -20.81 40.75 -67.45
N GLU A 252 -21.47 41.82 -66.98
CA GLU A 252 -22.48 42.04 -65.89
C GLU A 252 -23.23 40.81 -65.27
N GLU A 253 -23.86 40.86 -64.07
CA GLU A 253 -24.41 41.98 -63.27
C GLU A 253 -24.63 41.62 -61.76
N GLY A 254 -25.01 42.58 -60.92
CA GLY A 254 -26.04 42.40 -59.87
C GLY A 254 -25.65 41.98 -58.44
N GLN A 255 -25.77 42.92 -57.47
CA GLN A 255 -25.78 42.66 -56.01
C GLN A 255 -26.24 43.94 -55.26
N PRO A 256 -26.87 43.91 -54.05
CA PRO A 256 -27.90 43.03 -53.46
C PRO A 256 -29.19 43.90 -53.26
N PRO A 257 -29.81 44.10 -52.07
CA PRO A 257 -30.25 43.19 -50.98
C PRO A 257 -31.76 43.29 -50.65
N ALA A 258 -32.29 42.38 -49.82
CA ALA A 258 -33.32 42.60 -48.78
C ALA A 258 -33.72 41.25 -48.11
N ASP A 259 -34.52 41.19 -47.04
CA ASP A 259 -34.43 41.81 -45.70
C ASP A 259 -35.43 41.07 -44.75
N LEU A 260 -35.42 41.40 -43.46
CA LEU A 260 -36.21 40.87 -42.33
C LEU A 260 -37.74 40.62 -42.55
N VAL A 261 -38.24 39.46 -42.09
CA VAL A 261 -39.60 39.26 -41.50
C VAL A 261 -39.57 38.15 -40.40
N ILE A 262 -40.40 38.29 -39.35
CA ILE A 262 -40.62 37.41 -38.17
C ILE A 262 -42.11 37.62 -37.72
N PRO A 263 -42.75 36.91 -36.74
CA PRO A 263 -42.72 35.50 -36.28
C PRO A 263 -43.79 34.61 -36.99
N TYR A 264 -44.78 33.85 -36.46
CA TYR A 264 -45.52 33.63 -35.18
C TYR A 264 -45.83 32.10 -35.01
N ALA A 265 -46.09 31.50 -33.83
CA ALA A 265 -47.32 31.43 -33.00
C ALA A 265 -48.59 30.88 -33.75
N VAL A 266 -49.42 29.94 -33.25
CA VAL A 266 -49.77 29.48 -31.88
C VAL A 266 -50.05 27.94 -31.83
N ASP A 267 -50.00 27.39 -30.60
CA ASP A 267 -50.51 26.13 -29.98
C ASP A 267 -51.78 25.43 -30.54
N ASP A 268 -51.97 24.11 -30.26
CA ASP A 268 -53.10 23.57 -29.44
C ASP A 268 -53.13 22.01 -29.27
N SER A 269 -53.39 21.57 -28.03
CA SER A 269 -54.08 20.36 -27.48
C SER A 269 -53.91 18.89 -27.97
N ASP A 270 -53.48 18.06 -27.01
CA ASP A 270 -54.04 16.77 -26.50
C ASP A 270 -54.47 15.56 -27.39
N VAL A 271 -54.13 14.35 -26.91
CA VAL A 271 -55.08 13.33 -26.38
C VAL A 271 -54.36 12.05 -25.89
N GLN A 272 -54.54 11.74 -24.59
CA GLN A 272 -54.46 10.38 -23.99
C GLN A 272 -55.91 9.93 -23.64
N PRO A 273 -56.23 8.70 -23.14
CA PRO A 273 -55.43 7.66 -22.47
C PRO A 273 -55.63 6.25 -23.14
N THR A 274 -55.33 5.04 -22.62
CA THR A 274 -55.37 4.44 -21.26
C THR A 274 -54.40 3.24 -21.07
N THR A 275 -54.27 2.82 -19.81
CA THR A 275 -53.51 1.66 -19.33
C THR A 275 -54.28 0.34 -19.38
N TYR A 276 -53.56 -0.79 -19.40
CA TYR A 276 -53.96 -2.03 -18.73
C TYR A 276 -52.73 -2.83 -18.27
N SER A 277 -52.91 -3.70 -17.26
CA SER A 277 -51.84 -4.46 -16.61
C SER A 277 -52.28 -5.89 -16.29
N ASN A 278 -51.37 -6.88 -16.37
CA ASN A 278 -51.25 -7.96 -15.35
C ASN A 278 -50.12 -9.00 -15.56
N SER A 279 -49.35 -9.18 -14.49
CA SER A 279 -48.97 -10.46 -13.85
C SER A 279 -48.23 -11.64 -14.56
N LYS A 280 -47.19 -12.12 -13.85
CA LYS A 280 -46.77 -13.54 -13.61
C LYS A 280 -45.93 -14.33 -14.64
N SER A 281 -44.71 -14.65 -14.19
CA SER A 281 -44.06 -15.98 -14.19
C SER A 281 -43.77 -16.72 -15.50
N SER A 282 -42.47 -16.97 -15.79
CA SER A 282 -41.86 -18.32 -15.76
C SER A 282 -40.33 -18.32 -15.97
N ARG A 283 -39.64 -19.28 -15.35
CA ARG A 283 -38.27 -19.79 -15.64
C ARG A 283 -38.47 -21.06 -16.51
N PRO A 284 -37.59 -21.49 -17.46
CA PRO A 284 -36.12 -21.50 -17.45
C PRO A 284 -35.52 -20.93 -18.77
N SER A 285 -34.32 -21.23 -19.30
CA SER A 285 -33.30 -22.30 -19.08
C SER A 285 -31.89 -21.90 -19.55
N GLN A 286 -30.90 -22.72 -19.20
CA GLN A 286 -29.52 -22.65 -19.71
C GLN A 286 -29.44 -22.95 -21.22
N TYR A 287 -28.39 -22.44 -21.89
CA TYR A 287 -27.57 -23.27 -22.79
C TYR A 287 -26.14 -22.71 -22.89
N SER A 288 -25.19 -23.52 -23.34
CA SER A 288 -23.74 -23.25 -23.28
C SER A 288 -23.10 -23.06 -24.65
N THR A 289 -21.92 -22.42 -24.64
CA THR A 289 -20.80 -22.53 -25.62
C THR A 289 -21.04 -22.19 -27.10
N ILE A 290 -20.16 -21.34 -27.65
CA ILE A 290 -19.10 -21.72 -28.62
C ILE A 290 -18.17 -20.52 -28.87
N PHE A 291 -16.86 -20.76 -29.00
CA PHE A 291 -15.85 -19.76 -29.37
C PHE A 291 -15.77 -19.58 -30.91
N PRO A 292 -15.24 -18.43 -31.37
CA PRO A 292 -14.10 -18.54 -32.28
C PRO A 292 -12.92 -17.63 -31.90
N ALA A 293 -11.73 -18.07 -32.28
CA ALA A 293 -10.45 -17.37 -32.26
C ALA A 293 -9.59 -17.91 -33.44
N PRO A 294 -8.42 -17.34 -33.80
CA PRO A 294 -7.74 -16.17 -33.24
C PRO A 294 -7.39 -15.09 -34.30
N SER A 295 -6.75 -13.99 -33.87
CA SER A 295 -5.85 -13.19 -34.73
C SER A 295 -4.74 -12.59 -33.88
N SER A 296 -3.51 -12.55 -34.41
CA SER A 296 -2.28 -12.28 -33.66
C SER A 296 -1.65 -10.93 -34.03
N ASN A 297 -1.23 -10.15 -33.02
CA ASN A 297 0.15 -9.67 -32.87
C ASN A 297 0.35 -8.87 -31.56
N PRO A 298 1.57 -8.87 -30.97
CA PRO A 298 1.81 -8.27 -29.65
C PRO A 298 2.34 -6.82 -29.69
N PRO A 299 2.04 -5.99 -28.67
CA PRO A 299 2.83 -4.79 -28.36
C PRO A 299 4.11 -5.18 -27.59
N THR A 300 5.25 -4.58 -27.95
CA THR A 300 6.53 -4.80 -27.27
C THR A 300 6.62 -4.12 -25.89
N SER A 301 7.30 -4.79 -24.96
CA SER A 301 7.50 -4.36 -23.57
C SER A 301 8.51 -3.21 -23.42
N PRO A 302 8.30 -2.31 -22.44
CA PRO A 302 9.37 -1.56 -21.78
C PRO A 302 9.63 -2.07 -20.34
N SER A 303 10.91 -2.32 -20.03
CA SER A 303 11.51 -2.23 -18.68
C SER A 303 11.12 -3.26 -17.59
N HIS A 304 11.73 -4.46 -17.65
CA HIS A 304 11.72 -5.45 -16.56
C HIS A 304 12.40 -4.99 -15.24
N THR A 305 13.11 -3.85 -15.24
CA THR A 305 13.96 -3.42 -14.13
C THR A 305 13.20 -2.97 -12.88
N ALA A 306 11.99 -2.42 -13.03
CA ALA A 306 11.27 -1.81 -11.90
C ALA A 306 10.71 -2.84 -10.91
N LEU A 307 10.13 -3.94 -11.39
CA LEU A 307 9.62 -5.01 -10.52
C LEU A 307 10.74 -5.70 -9.74
N SER A 308 11.92 -5.88 -10.37
CA SER A 308 13.09 -6.57 -9.78
C SER A 308 13.57 -5.95 -8.45
N HIS A 309 13.45 -4.62 -8.30
CA HIS A 309 13.81 -3.95 -7.05
C HIS A 309 12.76 -4.15 -5.95
N SER A 310 11.48 -4.18 -6.32
CA SER A 310 10.38 -4.45 -5.38
C SER A 310 10.43 -5.89 -4.85
N THR A 311 10.56 -6.87 -5.74
CA THR A 311 10.68 -8.28 -5.34
C THR A 311 11.91 -8.54 -4.48
N LYS A 312 13.03 -7.85 -4.73
CA LYS A 312 14.23 -7.94 -3.89
C LYS A 312 14.01 -7.39 -2.48
N ALA A 313 13.40 -6.20 -2.33
CA ALA A 313 13.11 -5.63 -1.01
C ALA A 313 12.11 -6.49 -0.22
N ILE A 314 11.12 -7.06 -0.91
CA ILE A 314 10.15 -8.01 -0.34
C ILE A 314 10.84 -9.32 0.09
N ALA A 315 11.76 -9.86 -0.72
CA ALA A 315 12.56 -11.03 -0.35
C ALA A 315 13.44 -10.76 0.88
N GLU A 316 14.13 -9.61 0.93
CA GLU A 316 14.97 -9.21 2.06
C GLU A 316 14.15 -9.03 3.35
N ALA A 317 12.92 -8.52 3.27
CA ALA A 317 12.01 -8.46 4.40
C ALA A 317 11.55 -9.87 4.86
N ARG A 318 11.06 -10.72 3.94
CA ARG A 318 10.65 -12.11 4.24
C ARG A 318 11.79 -12.93 4.85
N GLN A 319 13.00 -12.76 4.34
CA GLN A 319 14.21 -13.44 4.82
C GLN A 319 14.69 -12.90 6.18
N GLY A 320 14.65 -11.58 6.39
CA GLY A 320 15.00 -10.95 7.67
C GLY A 320 13.98 -11.20 8.79
N ASP A 321 12.76 -11.57 8.44
CA ASP A 321 11.72 -12.04 9.36
C ASP A 321 11.99 -13.48 9.81
N ILE A 322 12.10 -14.43 8.86
CA ILE A 322 12.40 -15.84 9.15
C ILE A 322 13.70 -15.99 9.94
N ASN A 323 14.74 -15.22 9.62
CA ASN A 323 15.99 -15.21 10.38
C ASN A 323 15.79 -14.82 11.85
N ARG A 324 14.94 -13.81 12.15
CA ARG A 324 14.63 -13.43 13.53
C ARG A 324 13.81 -14.49 14.27
N ARG A 325 12.88 -15.18 13.60
CA ARG A 325 12.19 -16.33 14.19
C ARG A 325 13.18 -17.45 14.57
N MET A 326 14.15 -17.77 13.71
CA MET A 326 15.19 -18.75 14.04
C MET A 326 16.04 -18.30 15.24
N GLU A 327 16.50 -17.04 15.26
CA GLU A 327 17.27 -16.50 16.38
C GLU A 327 16.48 -16.51 17.71
N ALA A 328 15.18 -16.26 17.67
CA ALA A 328 14.28 -16.34 18.84
C ALA A 328 14.10 -17.78 19.34
N VAL A 329 13.82 -18.74 18.45
CA VAL A 329 13.69 -20.17 18.82
C VAL A 329 15.02 -20.71 19.36
N GLU A 330 16.17 -20.32 18.80
CA GLU A 330 17.47 -20.65 19.39
C GLU A 330 17.67 -20.01 20.78
N GLN A 331 17.22 -18.77 21.00
CA GLN A 331 17.29 -18.14 22.33
C GLN A 331 16.44 -18.90 23.35
N GLN A 332 15.25 -19.37 22.96
CA GLN A 332 14.37 -20.18 23.81
C GLN A 332 14.99 -21.55 24.15
N ILE A 333 15.69 -22.19 23.21
CA ILE A 333 16.50 -23.39 23.48
C ILE A 333 17.63 -23.06 24.48
N ARG A 334 18.33 -21.93 24.30
CA ARG A 334 19.45 -21.53 25.17
C ARG A 334 19.01 -21.19 26.61
N THR A 335 17.85 -20.59 26.80
CA THR A 335 17.34 -20.27 28.15
C THR A 335 16.83 -21.53 28.87
N GLN A 336 16.09 -22.41 28.18
CA GLN A 336 15.59 -23.64 28.81
C GLN A 336 16.69 -24.64 29.16
N GLN A 337 17.79 -24.70 28.39
CA GLN A 337 19.00 -25.49 28.75
C GLN A 337 19.66 -25.06 30.07
N SER A 338 19.32 -23.91 30.64
CA SER A 338 19.83 -23.43 31.94
C SER A 338 18.85 -23.63 33.12
N GLY A 339 17.68 -24.25 32.89
CA GLY A 339 16.67 -24.47 33.91
C GLY A 339 16.69 -25.90 34.49
N ASN A 340 16.51 -26.02 35.81
CA ASN A 340 16.27 -27.31 36.48
C ASN A 340 14.81 -27.77 36.29
N GLY A 341 14.38 -27.93 35.04
CA GLY A 341 13.07 -28.50 34.69
C GLY A 341 13.04 -30.03 34.85
N GLU A 342 11.84 -30.60 34.85
CA GLU A 342 11.67 -32.06 34.87
C GLU A 342 12.11 -32.65 33.51
N GLU A 343 12.97 -33.69 33.53
CA GLU A 343 13.74 -34.13 32.34
C GLU A 343 12.87 -34.56 31.16
N GLU A 344 11.63 -35.01 31.41
CA GLU A 344 10.71 -35.52 30.40
C GLU A 344 10.01 -34.39 29.62
N ASP A 345 9.64 -33.29 30.28
CA ASP A 345 8.98 -32.11 29.69
C ASP A 345 9.93 -31.26 28.83
N TRP A 346 11.21 -31.21 29.20
CA TRP A 346 12.24 -30.60 28.34
C TRP A 346 12.45 -31.38 27.04
N ARG A 347 12.23 -32.70 27.02
CA ARG A 347 12.50 -33.53 25.82
C ARG A 347 11.45 -33.31 24.73
N THR A 348 10.17 -33.31 25.09
CA THR A 348 9.06 -32.93 24.18
C THR A 348 9.22 -31.49 23.69
N THR A 349 9.54 -30.56 24.59
CA THR A 349 9.75 -29.15 24.25
C THR A 349 10.95 -28.95 23.31
N ALA A 350 12.07 -29.63 23.55
CA ALA A 350 13.25 -29.58 22.69
C ALA A 350 13.01 -30.23 21.31
N GLU A 351 12.13 -31.23 21.21
CA GLU A 351 11.71 -31.81 19.93
C GLU A 351 10.82 -30.84 19.14
N HIS A 352 9.86 -30.17 19.79
CA HIS A 352 9.02 -29.15 19.16
C HIS A 352 9.85 -27.94 18.66
N LEU A 353 10.74 -27.39 19.49
CA LEU A 353 11.61 -26.26 19.10
C LEU A 353 12.57 -26.63 17.94
N ARG A 354 13.01 -27.89 17.86
CA ARG A 354 13.80 -28.40 16.71
C ARG A 354 12.96 -28.57 15.44
N ALA A 355 11.72 -29.04 15.56
CA ALA A 355 10.78 -29.13 14.44
C ALA A 355 10.51 -27.75 13.85
N GLU A 356 10.34 -26.72 14.70
CA GLU A 356 10.13 -25.34 14.25
C GLU A 356 11.37 -24.74 13.56
N ILE A 357 12.59 -24.95 14.08
CA ILE A 357 13.82 -24.60 13.33
C ILE A 357 13.85 -25.29 11.95
N GLY A 358 13.45 -26.56 11.87
CA GLY A 358 13.34 -27.28 10.60
C GLY A 358 12.34 -26.66 9.61
N ARG A 359 11.18 -26.21 10.10
CA ARG A 359 10.17 -25.49 9.30
C ARG A 359 10.68 -24.13 8.83
N LEU A 360 11.33 -23.37 9.72
CA LEU A 360 11.92 -22.06 9.41
C LEU A 360 13.07 -22.17 8.40
N GLU A 361 13.95 -23.18 8.49
CA GLU A 361 14.96 -23.46 7.46
C GLU A 361 14.34 -23.75 6.08
N VAL A 362 13.22 -24.49 6.04
CA VAL A 362 12.50 -24.78 4.79
C VAL A 362 11.82 -23.53 4.23
N ALA A 363 11.21 -22.71 5.10
CA ALA A 363 10.63 -21.43 4.72
C ALA A 363 11.70 -20.48 4.15
N LEU A 364 12.87 -20.40 4.79
CA LEU A 364 14.02 -19.58 4.35
C LEU A 364 14.54 -19.97 2.97
N ARG A 365 14.52 -21.27 2.66
CA ARG A 365 14.96 -21.82 1.36
C ARG A 365 13.86 -21.80 0.29
N SER A 366 12.65 -21.35 0.62
CA SER A 366 11.52 -21.33 -0.31
C SER A 366 11.65 -20.26 -1.40
N GLN A 367 10.98 -20.49 -2.54
CA GLN A 367 10.82 -19.48 -3.59
C GLN A 367 10.06 -18.24 -3.11
N TRP A 368 9.26 -18.35 -2.05
CA TRP A 368 8.57 -17.22 -1.43
C TRP A 368 9.54 -16.28 -0.71
N ALA A 369 10.39 -16.82 0.17
CA ALA A 369 11.41 -16.05 0.87
C ALA A 369 12.43 -15.43 -0.09
N GLN A 370 12.72 -16.11 -1.22
CA GLN A 370 13.61 -15.62 -2.28
C GLN A 370 12.95 -14.62 -3.25
N GLY A 371 11.67 -14.24 -3.06
CA GLY A 371 10.95 -13.31 -3.94
C GLY A 371 10.72 -13.82 -5.36
N MET A 372 10.80 -15.15 -5.58
CA MET A 372 10.48 -15.82 -6.84
C MET A 372 9.00 -16.22 -6.94
N SER A 373 8.27 -16.20 -5.83
CA SER A 373 6.83 -16.47 -5.74
C SER A 373 6.18 -15.56 -4.68
N ASP A 374 4.89 -15.28 -4.84
CA ASP A 374 4.06 -14.61 -3.82
C ASP A 374 3.14 -15.58 -3.07
N GLN A 375 3.01 -16.84 -3.50
CA GLN A 375 2.40 -17.87 -2.67
C GLN A 375 3.37 -18.26 -1.55
N PRO A 376 2.95 -18.24 -0.26
CA PRO A 376 3.76 -18.71 0.85
C PRO A 376 4.05 -20.22 0.74
N PRO A 377 5.04 -20.74 1.51
CA PRO A 377 5.26 -22.18 1.61
C PRO A 377 3.96 -22.89 2.02
N PRO A 378 3.66 -24.09 1.48
CA PRO A 378 2.54 -24.89 1.96
C PRO A 378 2.68 -25.17 3.45
N GLU A 379 1.61 -24.94 4.22
CA GLU A 379 1.52 -25.31 5.63
C GLU A 379 1.60 -26.85 5.73
N TYR A 380 2.73 -27.35 6.24
CA TYR A 380 2.96 -28.78 6.41
C TYR A 380 2.19 -29.30 7.62
N LEU A 381 0.89 -29.52 7.43
CA LEU A 381 0.01 -30.22 8.38
C LEU A 381 0.70 -31.47 8.93
N GLU A 382 0.90 -31.54 10.25
CA GLU A 382 1.48 -32.71 10.86
C GLU A 382 0.52 -33.89 10.77
N ARG A 383 0.84 -34.83 9.88
CA ARG A 383 0.30 -36.18 9.95
C ARG A 383 1.01 -36.94 11.07
N LEU A 384 0.71 -36.58 12.31
CA LEU A 384 0.97 -37.43 13.47
C LEU A 384 0.20 -38.76 13.27
N SER A 385 0.86 -39.88 13.55
CA SER A 385 0.37 -41.24 13.33
C SER A 385 0.72 -42.15 14.50
#